data_AF-A0AAE6WYJ4-F1
#
_entry.id   AF-A0AAE6WYJ4-F1
#
_cell.length_a   1.000
_cell.length_b   1.000
_cell.length_c   1.000
_cell.angle_alpha   90.00
_cell.angle_beta   90.00
_cell.angle_gamma   90.00
#
_symmetry.space_group_name_H-M   'P 1'
#
loop_
_entity.id
_entity.type
_entity.pdbx_description
1 polymer ?
#
loop_
_entity_poly.entity_id
_entity_poly.type
_entity_poly.pdbx_seq_one_letter_code
_entity_poly.pdbx_strand_id
1 'polypeptide(L)' 'MEHKLAPVVRSGKRIEAIRLMVSEEADIASRTDIGTAFGTLQIEASSAIPKGYAYLLEKPLTPGGISFAWVTKRKPP' A
#
# COMPACT_ATOMS: atom_id res chain seq x y z
N MET A 1 -9.42 1.02 2.96
CA MET A 1 -8.21 1.43 2.23
C MET A 1 -7.94 2.93 2.38
N GLU A 2 -8.88 3.80 2.00
CA GLU A 2 -8.70 5.27 2.05
C GLU A 2 -8.36 5.82 3.44
N HIS A 3 -9.00 5.32 4.51
CA HIS A 3 -8.68 5.73 5.89
C HIS A 3 -7.25 5.42 6.33
N LYS A 4 -6.57 4.46 5.67
CA LYS A 4 -5.17 4.12 5.93
C LYS A 4 -4.20 4.93 5.04
N LEU A 5 -4.65 5.31 3.85
CA LEU A 5 -3.88 6.13 2.91
C LEU A 5 -3.88 7.62 3.28
N ALA A 6 -5.01 8.12 3.77
CA ALA A 6 -5.19 9.52 4.15
C ALA A 6 -4.11 10.07 5.11
N PRO A 7 -3.76 9.41 6.23
CA PRO A 7 -2.72 9.93 7.12
C PRO A 7 -1.33 9.96 6.46
N VAL A 8 -1.03 9.00 5.58
CA VAL A 8 0.26 8.95 4.86
C VAL A 8 0.36 10.12 3.89
N VAL A 9 -0.66 10.34 3.06
CA VAL A 9 -0.68 11.47 2.11
C VAL A 9 -0.70 12.81 2.85
N ARG A 10 -1.52 12.95 3.90
CA ARG A 10 -1.61 14.20 4.70
C ARG A 10 -0.33 14.54 5.46
N SER A 11 0.55 13.57 5.70
CA SER A 11 1.89 13.84 6.25
C SER A 11 2.87 14.50 5.25
N GLY A 12 2.40 14.86 4.05
CA GLY A 12 3.20 15.50 3.00
C GLY A 12 3.79 14.53 1.99
N LYS A 13 3.44 13.25 2.07
CA LYS A 13 3.96 12.21 1.16
C LYS A 13 3.14 12.18 -0.13
N ARG A 14 3.83 12.15 -1.27
CA ARG A 14 3.19 12.01 -2.59
C ARG A 14 2.67 10.59 -2.78
N ILE A 15 1.42 10.45 -3.19
CA ILE A 15 0.81 9.14 -3.46
C ILE A 15 1.62 8.30 -4.47
N GLU A 16 2.27 8.96 -5.43
CA GLU A 16 3.08 8.33 -6.47
C GLU A 16 4.30 7.60 -5.90
N ALA A 17 4.78 8.00 -4.71
CA ALA A 17 5.87 7.36 -3.98
C ALA A 17 5.40 6.21 -3.07
N ILE A 18 4.09 5.97 -2.99
CA ILE A 18 3.49 4.91 -2.17
C ILE A 18 3.16 3.72 -3.07
N ARG A 19 3.41 2.52 -2.55
CA ARG A 19 3.04 1.25 -3.15
C ARG A 19 2.13 0.48 -2.21
N LEU A 20 1.04 -0.07 -2.74
CA LEU A 20 0.24 -1.06 -2.05
C LEU A 20 0.84 -2.44 -2.30
N MET A 21 1.46 -2.99 -1.28
CA MET A 21 2.03 -4.32 -1.30
C MET A 21 0.94 -5.34 -0.95
N VAL A 22 0.71 -6.32 -1.84
CA VAL A 22 -0.34 -7.33 -1.70
C VAL A 22 0.19 -8.74 -1.92
N SER A 23 -0.50 -9.74 -1.38
CA SER A 23 -0.26 -11.13 -1.73
C SER A 23 -0.57 -11.39 -3.20
N GLU A 24 0.24 -12.22 -3.88
CA GLU A 24 -0.01 -12.69 -5.25
C GLU A 24 -1.33 -13.46 -5.39
N GLU A 25 -1.81 -14.06 -4.30
CA GLU A 25 -3.07 -14.81 -4.28
C GLU A 25 -4.31 -13.91 -4.08
N ALA A 26 -4.12 -12.60 -3.91
CA ALA A 26 -5.23 -11.67 -3.74
C ALA A 26 -5.83 -11.29 -5.09
N ASP A 27 -7.16 -11.14 -5.18
CA ASP A 27 -7.84 -10.75 -6.43
C ASP A 27 -7.28 -9.44 -7.02
N ILE A 28 -6.86 -8.52 -6.14
CA ILE A 28 -6.28 -7.22 -6.49
C ILE A 28 -4.85 -7.33 -7.06
N ALA A 29 -4.16 -8.46 -6.90
CA ALA A 29 -2.80 -8.68 -7.41
C ALA A 29 -2.72 -8.64 -8.95
N SER A 30 -3.85 -8.90 -9.62
CA SER A 30 -3.97 -8.79 -11.08
C SER A 30 -3.94 -7.34 -11.59
N ARG A 31 -4.03 -6.35 -10.70
CA ARG A 31 -4.08 -4.93 -11.05
C ARG A 31 -2.71 -4.28 -10.82
N THR A 32 -2.35 -3.35 -11.70
CA THR A 32 -1.15 -2.51 -11.58
C THR A 32 -1.37 -1.30 -10.68
N ASP A 33 -2.60 -0.81 -10.62
CA ASP A 33 -2.95 0.40 -9.89
C ASP A 33 -4.43 0.48 -9.55
N ILE A 34 -4.75 1.42 -8.66
CA ILE A 34 -6.12 1.73 -8.25
C ILE A 34 -6.27 3.23 -8.05
N GLY A 35 -7.35 3.78 -8.62
CA GLY A 35 -7.74 5.16 -8.39
C GLY A 35 -8.21 5.37 -6.95
N THR A 36 -7.71 6.42 -6.30
CA THR A 36 -8.12 6.83 -4.96
C THR A 36 -8.45 8.33 -4.96
N ALA A 37 -9.12 8.82 -3.91
CA ALA A 37 -9.39 10.26 -3.74
C ALA A 37 -8.10 11.13 -3.69
N PHE A 38 -6.94 10.52 -3.47
CA PHE A 38 -5.65 11.19 -3.40
C PHE A 38 -4.82 11.03 -4.69
N GLY A 39 -5.36 10.37 -5.72
CA GLY A 39 -4.68 10.04 -6.97
C GLY A 39 -4.52 8.52 -7.18
N THR A 40 -3.69 8.14 -8.14
CA THR A 40 -3.45 6.74 -8.51
C THR A 40 -2.45 6.08 -7.56
N LEU A 41 -2.87 5.03 -6.88
CA LEU A 41 -2.00 4.20 -6.05
C LEU A 41 -1.54 2.97 -6.82
N GLN A 42 -0.23 2.78 -6.89
CA GLN A 42 0.38 1.64 -7.57
C GLN A 42 0.35 0.39 -6.67
N ILE A 43 0.07 -0.76 -7.27
CA ILE A 43 -0.04 -2.05 -6.59
C ILE A 43 1.17 -2.90 -6.97
N GLU A 44 1.77 -3.56 -5.99
CA GLU A 44 2.90 -4.47 -6.18
C GLU A 44 2.57 -5.78 -5.46
N ALA A 45 2.41 -6.85 -6.24
CA ALA A 45 2.17 -8.19 -5.72
C ALA A 45 3.51 -8.83 -5.32
N SER A 46 3.52 -9.56 -4.21
CA SER A 46 4.70 -10.27 -3.75
C SER A 46 4.33 -11.61 -3.11
N SER A 47 5.01 -12.67 -3.52
CA SER A 47 4.97 -14.00 -2.89
C SER A 47 5.40 -14.01 -1.43
N ALA A 48 6.14 -12.99 -0.97
CA ALA A 48 6.54 -12.83 0.43
C ALA A 48 5.37 -12.38 1.34
N ILE A 49 4.22 -11.98 0.75
CA ILE A 49 3.06 -11.49 1.48
C ILE A 49 2.01 -12.60 1.55
N PRO A 50 1.70 -13.12 2.74
CA PRO A 50 0.70 -14.16 2.89
C PRO A 50 -0.69 -13.66 2.49
N LYS A 51 -1.53 -14.58 1.99
CA LYS A 51 -2.93 -14.29 1.68
C LYS A 51 -3.66 -13.64 2.86
N GLY A 52 -4.39 -12.56 2.57
CA GLY A 52 -5.14 -11.79 3.57
C GLY A 52 -4.36 -10.65 4.23
N TYR A 53 -3.10 -10.43 3.85
CA TYR A 53 -2.30 -9.28 4.28
C TYR A 53 -2.08 -8.30 3.13
N ALA A 54 -2.06 -7.01 3.47
CA ALA A 54 -1.66 -5.94 2.58
C ALA A 54 -1.16 -4.74 3.38
N TYR A 55 -0.17 -4.03 2.84
CA TYR A 55 0.41 -2.85 3.48
C TYR A 55 0.83 -1.79 2.46
N LEU A 56 0.87 -0.55 2.92
CA LEU A 56 1.45 0.57 2.20
C LEU A 56 2.93 0.65 2.52
N LEU A 57 3.75 0.74 1.48
CA LEU A 57 5.18 0.96 1.57
C LEU A 57 5.53 2.21 0.78
N GLU A 58 6.21 3.15 1.43
CA GLU A 58 6.81 4.28 0.73
C GLU A 58 8.19 3.89 0.19
N LYS A 59 8.41 4.12 -1.11
CA LYS A 59 9.77 4.02 -1.69
C LYS A 59 10.50 5.34 -1.40
N PRO A 60 11.72 5.29 -0.82
CA PRO A 60 12.44 6.52 -0.49
C PRO A 60 12.87 7.24 -1.76
N LEU A 61 12.28 8.41 -2.01
CA LEU A 61 12.80 9.41 -2.96
C LEU A 61 13.29 10.67 -2.22
N THR A 62 13.06 10.78 -0.92
CA THR A 62 13.39 11.94 -0.09
C THR A 62 14.06 11.53 1.23
N PRO A 63 14.90 12.39 1.85
CA PRO A 63 15.49 12.14 3.16
C PRO A 63 14.40 12.22 4.23
N GLY A 64 13.74 11.09 4.51
CA GLY A 64 12.68 10.98 5.51
C GLY A 64 12.36 9.55 5.96
N GLY A 65 13.13 8.55 5.50
CA GLY A 65 12.97 7.15 5.86
C GLY A 65 11.88 6.40 5.07
N ILE A 66 11.76 5.11 5.36
CA ILE A 66 10.74 4.23 4.78
C ILE A 66 9.52 4.28 5.72
N SER A 67 8.40 4.85 5.26
CA SER A 67 7.14 4.78 6.00
C SER A 67 6.34 3.54 5.62
N PHE A 68 5.73 2.91 6.64
CA PHE A 68 5.00 1.66 6.51
C PHE A 68 3.65 1.74 7.24
N ALA A 69 2.58 1.29 6.59
CA ALA A 69 1.25 1.24 7.21
C ALA A 69 0.44 0.02 6.77
N TRP A 70 -0.09 -0.74 7.74
CA TRP A 70 -0.95 -1.89 7.45
C TRP A 70 -2.32 -1.47 6.90
N VAL A 71 -2.73 -2.11 5.80
CA VAL A 71 -4.07 -1.95 5.20
C VAL A 71 -4.99 -3.06 5.66
N THR A 72 -4.52 -4.31 5.54
CA THR A 72 -5.20 -5.49 6.07
C THR A 72 -4.21 -6.34 6.84
N LYS A 73 -4.67 -6.84 7.99
CA LYS A 73 -4.02 -7.90 8.75
C LYS A 73 -5.06 -8.99 8.87
N ARG A 74 -4.71 -10.24 8.56
CA ARG A 74 -5.56 -11.37 8.91
C ARG A 74 -5.77 -11.36 10.43
N LYS A 75 -7.02 -11.31 10.88
CA LYS A 75 -7.33 -11.52 12.30
C LYS A 75 -6.92 -12.95 12.66
N PRO A 76 -6.21 -13.18 13.76
CA PRO A 76 -6.03 -14.54 14.26
C PRO A 76 -7.42 -15.16 14.55
N PRO A 77 -7.55 -16.49 14.44
CA PRO A 77 -8.78 -17.20 14.78
C PRO A 77 -9.23 -16.94 16.22
#